data_AF-A0A969JEK9-F1
#
_entry.id   AF-A0A969JEK9-F1
#
_cell.length_a   1.000
_cell.length_b   1.000
_cell.length_c   1.000
_cell.angle_alpha   90.00
_cell.angle_beta   90.00
_cell.angle_gamma   90.00
#
_symmetry.space_group_name_H-M   'P 1'
#
loop_
_entity.id
_entity.type
_entity.pdbx_description
1 polymer ?
#
loop_
_entity_poly.entity_id
_entity_poly.type
_entity_poly.pdbx_seq_one_letter_code
_entity_poly.pdbx_strand_id
1 'polypeptide(L)'
;MFKKIVFVALLWFPFSCQVKDDAGFIPIKQDFIQQYLALFPDETPLSIDNQNSTTLHIPTQEVLDSVRDFHAFFSQKLKENSSSSRAKNHANDFAKMQVILKNINLYLANSQTNPSVYDVRPAFERLINTNFMPLTKRLDLIYDKLAFVPDFYDAAKKQLKNVSDKNADLAIQMSITTYIFFSEKLPQLLYQEKKLTPQYSERLEFTKMAIKDYIAFVESFRLEKTQK
;
A
#
# COMPACT_ATOMS: atom_id res chain seq x y z
N MET A 1 -47.26 -37.86 61.18
CA MET A 1 -46.15 -38.54 60.46
C MET A 1 -45.72 -37.65 59.30
N PHE A 2 -44.60 -36.95 59.45
CA PHE A 2 -44.06 -36.04 58.43
C PHE A 2 -43.38 -36.82 57.30
N LYS A 3 -43.82 -36.65 56.06
CA LYS A 3 -43.01 -36.99 54.88
C LYS A 3 -42.50 -35.68 54.26
N LYS A 4 -41.20 -35.46 54.39
CA LYS A 4 -40.44 -34.44 53.65
C LYS A 4 -40.35 -34.89 52.19
N ILE A 5 -40.74 -34.02 51.26
CA ILE A 5 -40.29 -34.11 49.87
C ILE A 5 -39.39 -32.91 49.62
N VAL A 6 -38.16 -33.22 49.24
CA VAL A 6 -37.03 -32.34 48.99
C VAL A 6 -37.29 -31.59 47.69
N PHE A 7 -37.31 -30.26 47.76
CA PHE A 7 -37.17 -29.40 46.57
C PHE A 7 -35.71 -29.47 46.13
N VAL A 8 -35.42 -30.18 45.05
CA VAL A 8 -34.14 -30.07 44.34
C VAL A 8 -34.21 -28.77 43.54
N ALA A 9 -33.62 -27.71 44.10
CA ALA A 9 -33.31 -26.50 43.35
C ALA A 9 -32.19 -26.85 42.36
N LEU A 10 -32.58 -27.14 41.12
CA LEU A 10 -31.68 -27.15 39.97
C LEU A 10 -31.17 -25.71 39.79
N LEU A 11 -30.05 -25.40 40.44
CA LEU A 11 -29.22 -24.25 40.13
C LEU A 11 -28.72 -24.44 38.69
N TRP A 12 -29.48 -23.93 37.76
CA TRP A 12 -29.01 -23.59 36.43
C TRP A 12 -27.93 -22.52 36.63
N PHE A 13 -26.68 -22.94 36.77
CA PHE A 13 -25.56 -22.07 36.49
C PHE A 13 -25.62 -21.77 34.99
N PRO A 14 -25.91 -20.53 34.56
CA PRO A 14 -25.48 -20.15 33.24
C PRO A 14 -23.95 -20.12 33.31
N PHE A 15 -23.30 -21.23 32.95
CA PHE A 15 -21.96 -21.17 32.38
C PHE A 15 -22.09 -20.51 31.01
N SER A 16 -22.50 -19.24 31.01
CA SER A 16 -22.17 -18.35 29.93
C SER A 16 -20.71 -17.98 30.18
N CYS A 17 -19.81 -18.82 29.67
CA CYS A 17 -18.56 -18.29 29.14
C CYS A 17 -18.96 -17.39 27.96
N GLN A 18 -19.49 -16.21 28.26
CA GLN A 18 -19.38 -15.09 27.36
C GLN A 18 -17.88 -14.86 27.22
N VAL A 19 -17.34 -15.17 26.04
CA VAL A 19 -16.05 -14.66 25.59
C VAL A 19 -16.18 -13.14 25.52
N LYS A 20 -16.13 -12.48 26.68
CA LYS A 20 -16.07 -11.04 26.84
C LYS A 20 -14.61 -10.65 26.67
N ASP A 21 -14.11 -10.58 25.44
CA ASP A 21 -12.88 -9.80 25.19
C ASP A 21 -12.58 -9.40 23.73
N ASP A 22 -13.53 -9.45 22.79
CA ASP A 22 -13.24 -9.08 21.39
C ASP A 22 -13.40 -7.57 21.09
N ALA A 23 -14.01 -6.80 22.00
CA ALA A 23 -14.38 -5.40 21.77
C ALA A 23 -13.18 -4.41 21.75
N GLY A 24 -11.99 -4.80 22.21
CA GLY A 24 -10.85 -3.89 22.34
C GLY A 24 -9.92 -3.83 21.11
N PHE A 25 -9.65 -4.96 20.46
CA PHE A 25 -8.71 -5.03 19.33
C PHE A 25 -9.40 -4.83 17.97
N ILE A 26 -10.66 -5.26 17.84
CA ILE A 26 -11.41 -5.10 16.59
C ILE A 26 -11.49 -3.62 16.15
N PRO A 27 -11.81 -2.65 17.02
CA PRO A 27 -11.81 -1.23 16.63
C PRO A 27 -10.43 -0.76 16.17
N ILE A 28 -9.35 -1.15 16.87
CA ILE A 28 -7.97 -0.79 16.48
C ILE A 28 -7.65 -1.32 15.07
N LYS A 29 -8.06 -2.56 14.77
CA LYS A 29 -7.87 -3.17 13.46
C LYS A 29 -8.67 -2.44 12.38
N GLN A 30 -9.91 -2.07 12.66
CA GLN A 30 -10.77 -1.34 11.72
C GLN A 30 -10.18 0.05 11.42
N ASP A 31 -9.79 0.79 12.44
CA ASP A 31 -9.14 2.09 12.30
C ASP A 31 -7.84 1.99 11.51
N PHE A 32 -7.04 0.96 11.79
CA PHE A 32 -5.79 0.69 11.06
C PHE A 32 -6.05 0.47 9.58
N ILE A 33 -7.00 -0.41 9.23
CA ILE A 33 -7.33 -0.70 7.83
C ILE A 33 -7.83 0.57 7.14
N GLN A 34 -8.77 1.29 7.75
CA GLN A 34 -9.34 2.49 7.16
C GLN A 34 -8.27 3.55 6.88
N GLN A 35 -7.41 3.85 7.86
CA GLN A 35 -6.36 4.87 7.68
C GLN A 35 -5.24 4.39 6.74
N TYR A 36 -4.88 3.10 6.80
CA TYR A 36 -3.90 2.53 5.86
C TYR A 36 -4.37 2.66 4.41
N LEU A 37 -5.63 2.33 4.14
CA LEU A 37 -6.21 2.42 2.79
C LEU A 37 -6.33 3.87 2.30
N ALA A 38 -6.56 4.83 3.19
CA ALA A 38 -6.56 6.25 2.84
C ALA A 38 -5.15 6.73 2.44
N LEU A 39 -4.10 6.22 3.08
CA LEU A 39 -2.71 6.59 2.80
C LEU A 39 -2.13 5.84 1.59
N PHE A 40 -2.51 4.58 1.39
CA PHE A 40 -2.00 3.69 0.36
C PHE A 40 -3.16 3.14 -0.49
N PRO A 41 -3.86 3.99 -1.25
CA PRO A 41 -5.05 3.57 -1.99
C PRO A 41 -4.76 2.53 -3.07
N ASP A 42 -3.52 2.47 -3.57
CA ASP A 42 -3.02 1.48 -4.52
C ASP A 42 -2.68 0.10 -3.90
N GLU A 43 -2.65 0.03 -2.57
CA GLU A 43 -2.56 -1.23 -1.79
C GLU A 43 -3.95 -1.76 -1.39
N THR A 44 -5.03 -1.06 -1.76
CA THR A 44 -6.40 -1.48 -1.45
C THR A 44 -6.69 -2.87 -2.03
N PRO A 45 -7.20 -3.83 -1.22
CA PRO A 45 -7.73 -5.08 -1.75
C PRO A 45 -8.80 -4.76 -2.80
N LEU A 46 -8.48 -5.08 -4.05
CA LEU A 46 -9.26 -4.68 -5.22
C LEU A 46 -10.69 -5.27 -5.23
N SER A 47 -11.00 -6.20 -4.31
CA SER A 47 -12.32 -6.81 -4.13
C SER A 47 -13.29 -6.01 -3.23
N ILE A 48 -12.86 -4.90 -2.62
CA ILE A 48 -13.63 -4.20 -1.57
C ILE A 48 -14.09 -2.80 -2.02
N ASP A 49 -13.29 -2.09 -2.82
CA ASP A 49 -13.62 -0.74 -3.26
C ASP A 49 -13.00 -0.39 -4.62
N ASN A 50 -13.86 -0.17 -5.62
CA ASN A 50 -13.45 0.18 -6.98
C ASN A 50 -13.03 1.66 -7.10
N GLN A 51 -13.37 2.53 -6.15
CA GLN A 51 -13.07 3.97 -6.24
C GLN A 51 -11.57 4.24 -6.08
N ASN A 52 -10.93 3.60 -5.09
CA ASN A 52 -9.47 3.72 -4.83
C ASN A 52 -8.60 3.02 -5.90
N SER A 53 -9.22 2.19 -6.75
CA SER A 53 -8.51 1.48 -7.82
C SER A 53 -8.04 2.40 -8.94
N THR A 54 -8.50 3.66 -8.99
CA THR A 54 -8.09 4.67 -9.98
C THR A 54 -7.01 5.62 -9.45
N THR A 55 -6.83 5.74 -8.14
CA THR A 55 -5.89 6.69 -7.52
C THR A 55 -4.53 6.07 -7.29
N LEU A 56 -3.46 6.84 -7.50
CA LEU A 56 -2.09 6.46 -7.16
C LEU A 56 -1.67 7.16 -5.86
N HIS A 57 -0.93 6.49 -4.99
CA HIS A 57 -0.29 7.14 -3.85
C HIS A 57 0.74 8.15 -4.33
N ILE A 58 0.51 9.46 -4.13
CA ILE A 58 1.46 10.53 -4.52
C ILE A 58 2.32 10.89 -3.30
N PRO A 59 3.65 10.69 -3.34
CA PRO A 59 4.52 10.85 -2.16
C PRO A 59 4.90 12.32 -1.92
N THR A 60 3.91 13.17 -1.61
CA THR A 60 4.16 14.55 -1.18
C THR A 60 4.71 14.57 0.25
N GLN A 61 5.28 15.71 0.67
CA GLN A 61 5.77 15.85 2.05
C GLN A 61 4.63 15.67 3.07
N GLU A 62 3.46 16.25 2.79
CA GLU A 62 2.27 16.12 3.64
C GLU A 62 1.81 14.66 3.79
N VAL A 63 1.86 13.89 2.69
CA VAL A 63 1.55 12.46 2.72
C VAL A 63 2.60 11.70 3.54
N LEU A 64 3.90 11.98 3.37
CA LEU A 64 4.95 11.34 4.18
C LEU A 64 4.82 11.67 5.67
N ASP A 65 4.39 12.89 6.00
CA ASP A 65 4.12 13.30 7.38
C ASP A 65 2.92 12.52 7.95
N SER A 66 1.85 12.39 7.18
CA SER A 66 0.68 11.58 7.55
C SER A 66 1.02 10.09 7.73
N VAL A 67 1.90 9.54 6.87
CA VAL A 67 2.41 8.16 6.99
C VAL A 67 3.25 8.00 8.27
N ARG A 68 4.02 9.02 8.66
CA ARG A 68 4.80 9.00 9.92
C ARG A 68 3.89 9.03 11.14
N ASP A 69 2.86 9.86 11.11
CA ASP A 69 1.86 9.95 12.19
C ASP A 69 1.08 8.64 12.35
N PHE A 70 0.63 8.06 11.23
CA PHE A 70 0.03 6.72 11.19
C PHE A 70 0.94 5.67 11.83
N HIS A 71 2.21 5.62 11.41
CA HIS A 71 3.17 4.66 11.94
C HIS A 71 3.38 4.83 13.44
N ALA A 72 3.57 6.07 13.92
CA ALA A 72 3.77 6.36 15.33
C ALA A 72 2.56 5.94 16.17
N PHE A 73 1.35 6.35 15.75
CA PHE A 73 0.11 6.05 16.45
C PHE A 73 -0.12 4.54 16.56
N PHE A 74 -0.08 3.80 15.46
CA PHE A 74 -0.39 2.37 15.48
C PHE A 74 0.74 1.52 16.09
N SER A 75 2.00 1.93 15.97
CA SER A 75 3.09 1.27 16.68
C SER A 75 2.91 1.35 18.20
N GLN A 76 2.48 2.51 18.71
CA GLN A 76 2.16 2.67 20.12
C GLN A 76 0.95 1.81 20.52
N LYS A 77 -0.14 1.84 19.74
CA LYS A 77 -1.34 1.02 20.01
C LYS A 77 -1.04 -0.48 20.04
N LEU A 78 -0.23 -0.99 19.12
CA LEU A 78 0.14 -2.40 19.13
C LEU A 78 1.04 -2.75 20.33
N LYS A 79 1.99 -1.88 20.67
CA LYS A 79 2.87 -2.08 21.85
C LYS A 79 2.04 -2.19 23.14
N GLU A 80 1.11 -1.26 23.35
CA GLU A 80 0.21 -1.22 24.52
C GLU A 80 -0.69 -2.47 24.63
N ASN A 81 -1.00 -3.12 23.51
CA ASN A 81 -1.90 -4.28 23.47
C ASN A 81 -1.18 -5.64 23.32
N SER A 82 0.15 -5.65 23.22
CA SER A 82 0.97 -6.81 22.85
C SER A 82 0.86 -8.03 23.77
N SER A 83 0.60 -7.84 25.06
CA SER A 83 0.50 -8.92 26.06
C SER A 83 -0.92 -9.32 26.42
N SER A 84 -1.93 -8.71 25.79
CA SER A 84 -3.34 -8.98 26.09
C SER A 84 -3.79 -10.35 25.56
N SER A 85 -4.67 -11.04 26.29
CA SER A 85 -5.45 -12.20 25.82
C SER A 85 -6.10 -11.92 24.45
N ARG A 86 -6.52 -10.67 24.24
CA ARG A 86 -7.14 -10.17 23.01
C ARG A 86 -6.23 -10.22 21.79
N ALA A 87 -4.97 -9.80 21.92
CA ALA A 87 -3.99 -9.91 20.84
C ALA A 87 -3.72 -11.38 20.49
N LYS A 88 -3.81 -12.30 21.46
CA LYS A 88 -3.67 -13.75 21.22
C LYS A 88 -4.84 -14.32 20.41
N ASN A 89 -6.09 -13.88 20.68
CA ASN A 89 -7.26 -14.30 19.90
C ASN A 89 -7.23 -13.79 18.44
N HIS A 90 -6.50 -12.71 18.18
CA HIS A 90 -6.31 -12.13 16.85
C HIS A 90 -4.83 -12.13 16.40
N ALA A 91 -4.05 -13.13 16.82
CA ALA A 91 -2.60 -13.15 16.64
C ALA A 91 -2.15 -12.96 15.19
N ASN A 92 -2.90 -13.52 14.23
CA ASN A 92 -2.60 -13.39 12.81
C ASN A 92 -2.77 -11.95 12.30
N ASP A 93 -3.86 -11.26 12.69
CA ASP A 93 -4.10 -9.88 12.30
C ASP A 93 -3.08 -8.94 12.96
N PHE A 94 -2.80 -9.17 14.24
CA PHE A 94 -1.77 -8.44 14.99
C PHE A 94 -0.38 -8.58 14.34
N ALA A 95 -0.01 -9.79 13.92
CA ALA A 95 1.25 -10.04 13.23
C ALA A 95 1.31 -9.35 11.85
N LYS A 96 0.22 -9.37 11.08
CA LYS A 96 0.15 -8.65 9.79
C LYS A 96 0.33 -7.14 9.96
N MET A 97 -0.34 -6.53 10.93
CA MET A 97 -0.20 -5.10 11.20
C MET A 97 1.24 -4.73 11.58
N GLN A 98 1.93 -5.58 12.37
CA GLN A 98 3.36 -5.37 12.66
C GLN A 98 4.24 -5.43 11.41
N VAL A 99 3.99 -6.38 10.50
CA VAL A 99 4.73 -6.48 9.23
C VAL A 99 4.50 -5.22 8.39
N ILE A 100 3.25 -4.74 8.30
CA ILE A 100 2.92 -3.50 7.57
C ILE A 100 3.65 -2.31 8.19
N LEU A 101 3.60 -2.13 9.51
CA LEU A 101 4.30 -1.02 10.19
C LEU A 101 5.81 -1.10 9.99
N LYS A 102 6.40 -2.29 10.04
CA LYS A 102 7.81 -2.50 9.73
C LYS A 102 8.14 -2.05 8.29
N ASN A 103 7.31 -2.40 7.32
CA ASN A 103 7.50 -2.00 5.93
C ASN A 103 7.35 -0.48 5.75
N ILE A 104 6.38 0.15 6.43
CA ILE A 104 6.23 1.61 6.44
C ILE A 104 7.47 2.29 7.03
N ASN A 105 8.00 1.77 8.14
CA ASN A 105 9.23 2.32 8.72
C ASN A 105 10.42 2.22 7.76
N LEU A 106 10.56 1.10 7.05
CA LEU A 106 11.57 0.95 6.02
C LEU A 106 11.38 1.94 4.86
N TYR A 107 10.14 2.10 4.38
CA TYR A 107 9.80 3.09 3.36
C TYR A 107 10.17 4.51 3.79
N LEU A 108 9.76 4.94 5.00
CA LEU A 108 10.08 6.26 5.54
C LEU A 108 11.59 6.49 5.68
N ALA A 109 12.33 5.50 6.19
CA ALA A 109 13.78 5.58 6.34
C ALA A 109 14.52 5.72 4.99
N ASN A 110 13.94 5.20 3.92
CA ASN A 110 14.52 5.20 2.58
C ASN A 110 14.01 6.35 1.68
N SER A 111 12.89 6.98 2.05
CA SER A 111 12.21 8.02 1.23
C SER A 111 13.13 9.12 0.71
N GLN A 112 14.08 9.58 1.51
CA GLN A 112 14.98 10.65 1.07
C GLN A 112 16.21 10.15 0.31
N THR A 113 16.72 8.95 0.61
CA THR A 113 18.07 8.54 0.19
C THR A 113 18.10 7.41 -0.82
N ASN A 114 16.97 6.74 -1.03
CA ASN A 114 16.85 5.60 -1.93
C ASN A 114 15.72 5.82 -2.94
N PRO A 115 16.03 6.29 -4.16
CA PRO A 115 15.04 6.52 -5.21
C PRO A 115 14.32 5.25 -5.67
N SER A 116 14.83 4.05 -5.33
CA SER A 116 14.21 2.78 -5.74
C SER A 116 12.89 2.49 -5.04
N VAL A 117 12.54 3.24 -3.98
CA VAL A 117 11.25 3.11 -3.30
C VAL A 117 10.11 3.75 -4.09
N TYR A 118 10.42 4.57 -5.10
CA TYR A 118 9.45 5.25 -5.95
C TYR A 118 9.29 4.50 -7.29
N ASP A 119 8.56 3.38 -7.24
CA ASP A 119 8.21 2.58 -8.42
C ASP A 119 6.68 2.47 -8.57
N VAL A 120 6.14 2.99 -9.66
CA VAL A 120 4.69 2.93 -9.94
C VAL A 120 4.26 1.56 -10.47
N ARG A 121 5.17 0.76 -11.05
CA ARG A 121 4.83 -0.50 -11.73
C ARG A 121 4.00 -1.47 -10.88
N PRO A 122 4.32 -1.72 -9.58
CA PRO A 122 3.56 -2.67 -8.77
C PRO A 122 2.07 -2.34 -8.67
N ALA A 123 1.71 -1.06 -8.62
CA ALA A 123 0.30 -0.63 -8.57
C ALA A 123 -0.47 -1.06 -9.84
N PHE A 124 0.18 -1.01 -11.00
CA PHE A 124 -0.40 -1.41 -12.27
C PHE A 124 -0.39 -2.93 -12.47
N GLU A 125 0.71 -3.60 -12.13
CA GLU A 125 0.78 -5.07 -12.18
C GLU A 125 -0.29 -5.72 -11.30
N ARG A 126 -0.59 -5.14 -10.13
CA ARG A 126 -1.67 -5.61 -9.27
C ARG A 126 -3.03 -5.53 -9.96
N LEU A 127 -3.32 -4.44 -10.67
CA LEU A 127 -4.54 -4.32 -11.46
C LEU A 127 -4.60 -5.32 -12.61
N ILE A 128 -3.46 -5.73 -13.18
CA ILE A 128 -3.40 -6.73 -14.26
C ILE A 128 -3.54 -8.16 -13.72
N ASN A 129 -2.95 -8.46 -12.57
CA ASN A 129 -2.80 -9.82 -12.06
C ASN A 129 -3.94 -10.28 -11.13
N THR A 130 -4.80 -9.36 -10.69
CA THR A 130 -5.92 -9.70 -9.81
C THR A 130 -7.20 -9.97 -10.60
N ASN A 131 -7.97 -10.96 -10.15
CA ASN A 131 -9.19 -11.42 -10.83
C ASN A 131 -10.48 -10.99 -10.11
N PHE A 132 -10.53 -9.74 -9.64
CA PHE A 132 -11.71 -9.21 -8.93
C PHE A 132 -12.79 -8.70 -9.90
N MET A 133 -12.43 -8.43 -11.16
CA MET A 133 -13.35 -8.04 -12.23
C MET A 133 -12.74 -8.40 -13.61
N PRO A 134 -13.53 -8.35 -14.71
CA PRO A 134 -13.01 -8.64 -16.06
C PRO A 134 -11.80 -7.77 -16.42
N LEU A 135 -10.79 -8.36 -17.09
CA LEU A 135 -9.56 -7.67 -17.48
C LEU A 135 -9.84 -6.37 -18.23
N THR A 136 -10.74 -6.42 -19.21
CA THR A 136 -11.17 -5.26 -20.00
C THR A 136 -11.63 -4.07 -19.15
N LYS A 137 -12.26 -4.31 -17.99
CA LYS A 137 -12.68 -3.26 -17.05
C LYS A 137 -11.51 -2.79 -16.17
N ARG A 138 -10.60 -3.68 -15.80
CA ARG A 138 -9.37 -3.30 -15.07
C ARG A 138 -8.46 -2.42 -15.93
N LEU A 139 -8.43 -2.65 -17.25
CA LEU A 139 -7.73 -1.78 -18.19
C LEU A 139 -8.32 -0.36 -18.23
N ASP A 140 -9.62 -0.19 -18.01
CA ASP A 140 -10.22 1.15 -17.87
C ASP A 140 -9.72 1.84 -16.58
N LEU A 141 -9.59 1.10 -15.47
CA LEU A 141 -9.00 1.63 -14.22
C LEU A 141 -7.51 1.99 -14.38
N ILE A 142 -6.77 1.18 -15.15
CA ILE A 142 -5.37 1.49 -15.49
C ILE A 142 -5.29 2.78 -16.29
N TYR A 143 -6.17 2.98 -17.28
CA TYR A 143 -6.22 4.22 -18.04
C TYR A 143 -6.33 5.44 -17.12
N ASP A 144 -7.28 5.41 -16.18
CA ASP A 144 -7.47 6.50 -15.22
C ASP A 144 -6.25 6.67 -14.31
N LYS A 145 -5.70 5.58 -13.81
CA LYS A 145 -4.53 5.61 -12.91
C LYS A 145 -3.27 6.17 -13.58
N LEU A 146 -3.08 5.96 -14.89
CA LEU A 146 -1.94 6.51 -15.63
C LEU A 146 -1.87 8.04 -15.57
N ALA A 147 -3.00 8.74 -15.36
CA ALA A 147 -3.04 10.19 -15.27
C ALA A 147 -2.21 10.74 -14.08
N PHE A 148 -2.00 9.93 -13.04
CA PHE A 148 -1.28 10.34 -11.84
C PHE A 148 0.23 10.07 -11.89
N VAL A 149 0.73 9.37 -12.92
CA VAL A 149 2.15 8.99 -12.99
C VAL A 149 3.09 10.19 -13.08
N PRO A 150 2.79 11.26 -13.85
CA PRO A 150 3.62 12.47 -13.85
C PRO A 150 3.72 13.09 -12.45
N ASP A 151 2.58 13.32 -11.78
CA ASP A 151 2.54 13.93 -10.45
C ASP A 151 3.26 13.08 -9.40
N PHE A 152 3.18 11.74 -9.52
CA PHE A 152 3.92 10.81 -8.67
C PHE A 152 5.43 11.07 -8.73
N TYR A 153 6.00 11.10 -9.95
CA TYR A 153 7.44 11.28 -10.12
C TYR A 153 7.87 12.71 -9.76
N ASP A 154 7.05 13.72 -10.05
CA ASP A 154 7.30 15.09 -9.61
C ASP A 154 7.34 15.23 -8.09
N ALA A 155 6.44 14.54 -7.37
CA ALA A 155 6.48 14.48 -5.91
C ALA A 155 7.70 13.71 -5.41
N ALA A 156 8.03 12.56 -6.02
CA ALA A 156 9.17 11.73 -5.65
C ALA A 156 10.51 12.50 -5.76
N LYS A 157 10.73 13.23 -6.86
CA LYS A 157 11.93 14.07 -7.06
C LYS A 157 12.15 15.06 -5.90
N LYS A 158 11.08 15.63 -5.34
CA LYS A 158 11.15 16.60 -4.24
C LYS A 158 11.55 15.98 -2.90
N GLN A 159 11.36 14.67 -2.73
CA GLN A 159 11.72 13.97 -1.49
C GLN A 159 13.21 13.61 -1.44
N LEU A 160 13.83 13.41 -2.61
CA LEU A 160 15.15 12.83 -2.73
C LEU A 160 16.27 13.82 -2.41
N LYS A 161 17.17 13.41 -1.52
CA LYS A 161 18.34 14.17 -1.04
C LYS A 161 19.45 13.18 -0.68
N ASN A 162 20.71 13.55 -0.92
CA ASN A 162 21.88 12.76 -0.50
C ASN A 162 21.86 11.30 -1.00
N VAL A 163 21.42 11.07 -2.24
CA VAL A 163 21.33 9.73 -2.84
C VAL A 163 22.74 9.16 -3.05
N SER A 164 22.98 7.92 -2.56
CA SER A 164 24.24 7.20 -2.81
C SER A 164 24.30 6.62 -4.22
N ASP A 165 25.50 6.39 -4.77
CA ASP A 165 25.64 5.87 -6.14
C ASP A 165 25.01 4.48 -6.27
N LYS A 166 25.18 3.64 -5.24
CA LYS A 166 24.54 2.32 -5.15
C LYS A 166 23.00 2.41 -5.22
N ASN A 167 22.41 3.36 -4.50
CA ASN A 167 20.96 3.55 -4.51
C ASN A 167 20.48 4.14 -5.85
N ALA A 168 21.26 5.03 -6.46
CA ALA A 168 20.98 5.56 -7.79
C ALA A 168 21.00 4.44 -8.84
N ASP A 169 22.03 3.59 -8.85
CA ASP A 169 22.16 2.47 -9.80
C ASP A 169 20.97 1.49 -9.68
N LEU A 170 20.60 1.12 -8.45
CA LEU A 170 19.44 0.26 -8.20
C LEU A 170 18.15 0.91 -8.72
N ALA A 171 17.94 2.18 -8.42
CA ALA A 171 16.74 2.90 -8.83
C ALA A 171 16.65 3.06 -10.35
N ILE A 172 17.77 3.32 -11.04
CA ILE A 172 17.83 3.38 -12.51
C ILE A 172 17.48 2.02 -13.10
N GLN A 173 18.07 0.92 -12.59
CA GLN A 173 17.76 -0.43 -13.06
C GLN A 173 16.27 -0.77 -12.91
N MET A 174 15.69 -0.46 -11.75
CA MET A 174 14.25 -0.67 -11.51
C MET A 174 13.39 0.20 -12.44
N SER A 175 13.74 1.48 -12.59
CA SER A 175 13.00 2.43 -13.43
C SER A 175 13.07 2.06 -14.92
N ILE A 176 14.19 1.49 -15.40
CA ILE A 176 14.29 0.92 -16.76
C ILE A 176 13.32 -0.24 -16.92
N THR A 177 13.22 -1.13 -15.92
CA THR A 177 12.27 -2.24 -15.97
C THR A 177 10.83 -1.74 -15.97
N THR A 178 10.54 -0.69 -15.21
CA THR A 178 9.25 0.00 -15.18
C THR A 178 8.96 0.66 -16.54
N TYR A 179 9.93 1.33 -17.15
CA TYR A 179 9.82 1.88 -18.50
C TYR A 179 9.45 0.79 -19.52
N ILE A 180 10.16 -0.35 -19.53
CA ILE A 180 9.90 -1.49 -20.43
C ILE A 180 8.46 -2.00 -20.25
N PHE A 181 7.98 -2.08 -19.02
CA PHE A 181 6.60 -2.48 -18.76
C PHE A 181 5.59 -1.56 -19.47
N PHE A 182 5.77 -0.23 -19.39
CA PHE A 182 4.87 0.73 -20.04
C PHE A 182 5.13 0.92 -21.54
N SER A 183 6.33 0.60 -22.05
CA SER A 183 6.64 0.73 -23.47
C SER A 183 6.32 -0.52 -24.30
N GLU A 184 6.26 -1.69 -23.67
CA GLU A 184 6.12 -2.96 -24.39
C GLU A 184 4.97 -3.81 -23.82
N LYS A 185 5.03 -4.18 -22.55
CA LYS A 185 4.11 -5.16 -21.96
C LYS A 185 2.67 -4.66 -21.90
N LEU A 186 2.45 -3.47 -21.33
CA LEU A 186 1.11 -2.91 -21.21
C LEU A 186 0.51 -2.57 -22.59
N PRO A 187 1.22 -1.93 -23.54
CA PRO A 187 0.73 -1.74 -24.91
C PRO A 187 0.34 -3.05 -25.61
N GLN A 188 1.13 -4.11 -25.46
CA GLN A 188 0.82 -5.41 -26.04
C GLN A 188 -0.47 -6.00 -25.46
N LEU A 189 -0.65 -5.92 -24.14
CA LEU A 189 -1.87 -6.36 -23.47
C LEU A 189 -3.10 -5.56 -23.94
N LEU A 190 -2.96 -4.25 -24.06
CA LEU A 190 -4.03 -3.37 -24.57
C LEU A 190 -4.42 -3.70 -26.01
N TYR A 191 -3.44 -4.02 -26.85
CA TYR A 191 -3.70 -4.44 -28.22
C TYR A 191 -4.48 -5.76 -28.26
N GLN A 192 -4.04 -6.76 -27.47
CA GLN A 192 -4.72 -8.07 -27.37
C GLN A 192 -6.18 -7.93 -26.90
N GLU A 193 -6.42 -7.05 -25.93
CA GLU A 193 -7.74 -6.76 -25.37
C GLU A 193 -8.54 -5.74 -26.19
N LYS A 194 -8.03 -5.30 -27.35
CA LYS A 194 -8.66 -4.28 -28.23
C LYS A 194 -9.00 -2.97 -27.51
N LYS A 195 -8.16 -2.59 -26.54
CA LYS A 195 -8.26 -1.38 -25.71
C LYS A 195 -7.25 -0.30 -26.04
N LEU A 196 -6.29 -0.58 -26.92
CA LEU A 196 -5.31 0.41 -27.36
C LEU A 196 -5.97 1.46 -28.26
N THR A 197 -6.31 2.61 -27.67
CA THR A 197 -6.86 3.78 -28.37
C THR A 197 -5.80 4.88 -28.50
N PRO A 198 -5.99 5.89 -29.39
CA PRO A 198 -5.09 7.04 -29.47
C PRO A 198 -4.90 7.76 -28.13
N GLN A 199 -5.96 7.91 -27.34
CA GLN A 199 -5.90 8.53 -26.01
C GLN A 199 -5.09 7.70 -25.02
N TYR A 200 -5.17 6.36 -25.11
CA TYR A 200 -4.36 5.47 -24.29
C TYR A 200 -2.89 5.58 -24.67
N SER A 201 -2.59 5.57 -25.98
CA SER A 201 -1.23 5.75 -26.51
C SER A 201 -0.62 7.07 -26.04
N GLU A 202 -1.36 8.18 -26.13
CA GLU A 202 -0.93 9.48 -25.63
C GLU A 202 -0.61 9.45 -24.13
N ARG A 203 -1.49 8.85 -23.32
CA ARG A 203 -1.26 8.73 -21.87
C ARG A 203 -0.07 7.84 -21.53
N LEU A 204 0.21 6.81 -22.33
CA LEU A 204 1.43 6.00 -22.23
C LEU A 204 2.69 6.79 -22.61
N GLU A 205 2.62 7.69 -23.59
CA GLU A 205 3.75 8.58 -23.89
C GLU A 205 4.08 9.49 -22.71
N PHE A 206 3.08 10.14 -22.10
CA PHE A 206 3.30 10.97 -20.90
C PHE A 206 3.89 10.15 -19.74
N THR A 207 3.39 8.94 -19.54
CA THR A 207 3.93 8.00 -18.52
C THR A 207 5.40 7.68 -18.77
N LYS A 208 5.75 7.33 -20.01
CA LYS A 208 7.13 7.04 -20.41
C LYS A 208 8.05 8.25 -20.26
N MET A 209 7.56 9.45 -20.59
CA MET A 209 8.31 10.69 -20.41
C MET A 209 8.60 10.95 -18.93
N ALA A 210 7.61 10.80 -18.04
CA ALA A 210 7.79 10.97 -16.60
C ALA A 210 8.82 9.99 -16.02
N ILE A 211 8.80 8.73 -16.45
CA ILE A 211 9.78 7.71 -16.01
C ILE A 211 11.19 8.07 -16.51
N LYS A 212 11.34 8.48 -17.78
CA LYS A 212 12.64 8.90 -18.33
C LYS A 212 13.20 10.14 -17.62
N ASP A 213 12.33 11.11 -17.36
CA ASP A 213 12.69 12.31 -16.60
C ASP A 213 13.15 11.96 -15.18
N TYR A 214 12.46 11.03 -14.52
CA TYR A 214 12.89 10.53 -13.22
C TYR A 214 14.25 9.81 -13.27
N ILE A 215 14.51 8.99 -14.29
CA ILE A 215 15.82 8.35 -14.50
C ILE A 215 16.92 9.42 -14.61
N ALA A 216 16.72 10.42 -15.47
CA ALA A 216 17.67 11.50 -15.67
C ALA A 216 17.92 12.31 -14.37
N PHE A 217 16.86 12.56 -13.59
CA PHE A 217 16.98 13.19 -12.27
C PHE A 217 17.80 12.33 -11.29
N VAL A 218 17.58 11.02 -11.26
CA VAL A 218 18.37 10.13 -10.38
C VAL A 218 19.83 10.08 -10.82
N GLU A 219 20.11 10.10 -12.12
CA GLU A 219 21.46 10.18 -12.68
C GLU A 219 22.20 11.47 -12.29
N SER A 220 21.50 12.59 -12.11
CA SER A 220 22.12 13.87 -11.77
C SER A 220 22.83 13.85 -10.42
N PHE A 221 22.37 13.06 -9.44
CA PHE A 221 23.04 12.90 -8.14
C PHE A 221 24.45 12.30 -8.25
N ARG A 222 24.76 11.59 -9.35
CA ARG A 222 26.10 11.07 -9.62
C ARG A 222 27.01 12.16 -10.16
N LEU A 223 26.48 12.98 -11.07
CA LEU A 223 27.22 14.06 -11.73
C LEU A 223 27.61 15.17 -10.74
N GLU A 224 26.71 15.53 -9.82
CA GLU A 224 26.97 16.54 -8.78
C GLU A 224 28.16 16.19 -7.87
N LYS A 225 28.40 14.89 -7.63
CA LYS A 225 29.53 14.44 -6.79
C LYS A 225 30.86 14.48 -7.51
N THR A 226 30.87 14.32 -8.84
CA THR A 226 32.10 14.35 -9.64
C THR A 226 32.66 15.76 -9.85
N GLN A 227 31.88 16.81 -9.48
CA GLN A 227 32.25 18.22 -9.65
C GLN A 227 32.72 18.89 -8.34
N LYS A 228 32.78 18.16 -7.22
CA LYS A 228 33.27 18.63 -5.92
C LYS A 228 34.55 17.89 -5.55
#